data_AF-A0A2R6AQZ9-F1
#
_entry.id   AF-A0A2R6AQZ9-F1
#
_cell.length_a   1.000
_cell.length_b   1.000
_cell.length_c   1.000
_cell.angle_alpha   90.00
_cell.angle_beta   90.00
_cell.angle_gamma   90.00
#
_symmetry.space_group_name_H-M   'P 1'
#
loop_
_entity.id
_entity.type
_entity.pdbx_description
1 polymer ?
#
loop_
_entity_poly.entity_id
_entity_poly.type
_entity_poly.pdbx_seq_one_letter_code
_entity_poly.pdbx_strand_id
1 'polypeptide(L)' 'MEKIFIVGGGPAGLLLASKLSERGFKVTLFEEHKMI' A
#
# COMPACT_ATOMS: atom_id res chain seq x y z
N MET A 1 12.38 -6.10 11.13
CA MET A 1 11.54 -5.87 9.93
C MET A 1 10.68 -4.66 10.20
N GLU A 2 10.84 -3.60 9.40
CA GLU A 2 9.98 -2.42 9.48
C GLU A 2 8.61 -2.73 8.87
N LYS A 3 7.54 -2.29 9.53
CA LYS A 3 6.16 -2.45 9.06
C LYS A 3 5.72 -1.14 8.45
N ILE A 4 5.30 -1.17 7.18
CA ILE A 4 4.88 0.03 6.45
C ILE A 4 3.35 0.01 6.31
N PHE A 5 2.73 1.13 6.69
CA PHE A 5 1.30 1.34 6.52
C PHE A 5 1.05 2.46 5.52
N ILE A 6 0.17 2.20 4.55
CA ILE A 6 -0.22 3.17 3.53
C ILE A 6 -1.72 3.43 3.69
N VAL A 7 -2.12 4.69 3.79
CA VAL A 7 -3.52 5.12 3.86
C VAL A 7 -3.87 5.83 2.55
N GLY A 8 -4.89 5.32 1.85
CA GLY A 8 -5.27 5.71 0.50
C GLY A 8 -4.82 4.69 -0.55
N GLY A 9 -5.78 4.15 -1.28
CA GLY A 9 -5.68 3.19 -2.39
C GLY A 9 -5.90 3.82 -3.77
N GLY A 10 -5.78 5.14 -3.89
CA GLY A 10 -5.64 5.80 -5.18
C GLY A 10 -4.34 5.41 -5.92
N PRO A 11 -4.12 5.90 -7.15
CA PRO A 11 -2.99 5.50 -8.00
C PRO A 11 -1.62 5.62 -7.31
N ALA A 12 -1.42 6.69 -6.53
CA ALA A 12 -0.17 6.90 -5.79
C ALA A 12 0.05 5.86 -4.68
N GLY A 13 -1.01 5.55 -3.91
CA GLY A 13 -0.93 4.59 -2.81
C GLY A 13 -0.68 3.17 -3.32
N LEU A 14 -1.35 2.78 -4.40
CA LEU A 14 -1.13 1.48 -5.05
C LEU A 14 0.27 1.36 -5.65
N LEU A 15 0.76 2.40 -6.33
CA LEU A 15 2.11 2.40 -6.91
C LEU A 15 3.17 2.26 -5.81
N LEU A 16 3.01 2.99 -4.70
CA LEU A 16 3.92 2.90 -3.55
C LEU A 16 3.88 1.52 -2.91
N ALA A 17 2.69 0.97 -2.67
CA ALA A 17 2.51 -0.37 -2.08
C ALA A 17 3.18 -1.44 -2.93
N SER A 18 3.00 -1.37 -4.25
CA SER A 18 3.62 -2.27 -5.22
C SER A 18 5.15 -2.16 -5.17
N LYS A 19 5.70 -0.96 -5.28
CA LYS A 19 7.15 -0.70 -5.30
C LYS A 19 7.86 -1.08 -4.00
N LEU A 20 7.18 -0.99 -2.87
CA LEU A 20 7.74 -1.42 -1.58
C LEU A 20 7.64 -2.94 -1.41
N SER A 21 6.54 -3.55 -1.87
CA SER A 21 6.40 -5.01 -1.85
C SER A 21 7.43 -5.69 -2.76
N GLU A 22 7.69 -5.15 -3.96
CA GLU A 22 8.76 -5.61 -4.88
C GLU A 22 10.15 -5.58 -4.23
N ARG A 23 10.38 -4.67 -3.28
CA ARG A 23 11.64 -4.54 -2.54
C ARG A 23 11.70 -5.39 -1.27
N GLY A 24 10.70 -6.23 -1.02
CA GLY A 24 10.66 -7.14 0.13
C GLY A 24 10.13 -6.54 1.43
N PHE A 25 9.55 -5.34 1.39
CA PHE A 25 8.92 -4.75 2.58
C PHE A 25 7.56 -5.38 2.84
N LYS A 26 7.24 -5.56 4.13
CA LYS A 26 5.89 -5.95 4.55
C LYS A 26 5.00 -4.71 4.64
N VAL A 27 4.12 -4.57 3.65
CA VAL A 27 3.20 -3.42 3.50
C VAL A 27 1.78 -3.82 3.91
N THR A 28 1.06 -2.90 4.54
CA THR A 28 -0.39 -2.98 4.74
C THR A 28 -1.02 -1.69 4.20
N LEU A 29 -1.93 -1.82 3.24
CA LEU A 29 -2.63 -0.69 2.63
C LEU A 29 -4.08 -0.65 3.12
N PHE A 30 -4.53 0.53 3.53
CA PHE A 30 -5.89 0.82 3.92
C PHE A 30 -6.53 1.79 2.92
N GLU A 31 -7.72 1.48 2.44
CA GLU A 31 -8.55 2.36 1.62
C GLU A 31 -9.96 2.38 2.23
N GLU A 32 -10.58 3.55 2.26
CA GLU A 32 -11.91 3.78 2.81
C GLU A 32 -13.01 3.37 1.82
N HIS A 33 -12.78 3.58 0.53
CA HIS A 33 -13.75 3.31 -0.53
C HIS A 33 -13.85 1.81 -0.77
N LYS A 34 -15.09 1.30 -0.74
CA LYS A 34 -15.38 -0.05 -1.25
C LYS A 34 -15.14 -0.05 -2.75
N MET A 35 -14.37 -1.02 -3.24
CA MET A 35 -14.39 -1.39 -4.66
C MET A 35 -15.83 -1.84 -4.95
N ILE A 36 -16.56 -1.05 -5.74
CA ILE A 36 -17.90 -1.36 -6.23
C ILE A 36 -17.79 -2.24 -7.47
#